data_AF-A0A1Q7VMI7-F1
#
_entry.id   AF-A0A1Q7VMI7-F1
#
_cell.length_a   1.000
_cell.length_b   1.000
_cell.length_c   1.000
_cell.angle_alpha   90.00
_cell.angle_beta   90.00
_cell.angle_gamma   90.00
#
_symmetry.space_group_name_H-M   'P 1'
#
loop_
_entity.id
_entity.type
_entity.pdbx_description
1 polymer ?
#
loop_
_entity_poly.entity_id
_entity_poly.type
_entity_poly.pdbx_seq_one_letter_code
_entity_poly.pdbx_strand_id
1 'polypeptide(L)'
;MMIALALSLVVDAVGAGLVWYFEHGAKTGDIHDFGDAVFFSTVQLLTVSSQIKNPLTTGGRVVDVFLEIWALVVVTTIAGSFAAFFGAGDA
;
A
#
# COMPACT_ATOMS: atom_id res chain seq x y z
N MET A 1 -12.60 7.80 -9.60
CA MET A 1 -12.63 6.65 -8.66
C MET A 1 -12.17 5.35 -9.30
N MET A 2 -12.76 4.90 -10.43
CA MET A 2 -12.31 3.66 -11.08
C MET A 2 -10.83 3.67 -11.51
N ILE A 3 -10.33 4.80 -12.02
CA ILE A 3 -8.91 4.94 -12.39
C ILE A 3 -8.01 4.83 -11.15
N ALA A 4 -8.37 5.50 -10.04
CA ALA A 4 -7.61 5.42 -8.80
C ALA A 4 -7.58 3.98 -8.25
N LEU A 5 -8.72 3.27 -8.31
CA LEU A 5 -8.78 1.86 -7.94
C LEU A 5 -7.88 1.00 -8.82
N ALA A 6 -7.98 1.14 -10.15
CA ALA A 6 -7.17 0.37 -11.09
C ALA A 6 -5.66 0.63 -10.90
N LEU A 7 -5.27 1.90 -10.72
CA LEU A 7 -3.88 2.25 -10.44
C LEU A 7 -3.42 1.71 -9.09
N SER A 8 -4.25 1.78 -8.04
CA SER A 8 -3.92 1.17 -6.75
C SER A 8 -3.72 -0.33 -6.84
N LEU A 9 -4.52 -1.06 -7.64
CA LEU A 9 -4.31 -2.49 -7.87
C LEU A 9 -2.99 -2.79 -8.59
N VAL A 10 -2.60 -1.93 -9.55
CA VAL A 10 -1.29 -2.06 -10.22
C VAL A 10 -0.15 -1.78 -9.24
N VAL A 11 -0.27 -0.71 -8.44
CA VAL A 11 0.72 -0.36 -7.41
C VAL A 11 0.83 -1.49 -6.38
N ASP A 12 -0.28 -2.12 -5.99
CA ASP A 12 -0.29 -3.25 -5.07
C ASP A 12 0.45 -4.45 -5.64
N ALA A 13 0.14 -4.84 -6.88
CA ALA A 13 0.79 -5.97 -7.53
C ALA A 13 2.30 -5.74 -7.71
N VAL A 14 2.70 -4.53 -8.09
CA VAL A 14 4.12 -4.14 -8.23
C VAL A 14 4.80 -4.09 -6.86
N GLY A 15 4.16 -3.49 -5.86
CA GLY A 15 4.64 -3.40 -4.49
C GLY A 15 4.89 -4.76 -3.88
N ALA A 16 3.91 -5.65 -3.95
CA ALA A 16 4.02 -7.03 -3.50
C ALA A 16 5.18 -7.77 -4.19
N GLY A 17 5.32 -7.62 -5.52
CA GLY A 17 6.43 -8.22 -6.26
C GLY A 17 7.81 -7.72 -5.82
N LEU A 18 7.95 -6.42 -5.62
CA LEU A 18 9.21 -5.81 -5.18
C LEU A 18 9.54 -6.15 -3.72
N VAL A 19 8.55 -6.09 -2.82
CA VAL A 19 8.73 -6.47 -1.41
C VAL A 19 9.13 -7.94 -1.31
N TRP A 20 8.45 -8.83 -2.04
CA TRP A 20 8.84 -10.23 -2.11
C TRP A 20 10.28 -10.38 -2.59
N TYR A 21 10.64 -9.75 -3.71
CA TYR A 21 11.99 -9.82 -4.28
C TYR A 21 13.08 -9.37 -3.30
N PHE A 22 12.83 -8.31 -2.52
CA PHE A 22 13.82 -7.79 -1.56
C PHE A 22 13.83 -8.54 -0.22
N GLU A 23 12.70 -9.04 0.27
CA GLU A 23 12.56 -9.54 1.64
C GLU A 23 12.51 -11.08 1.76
N HIS A 24 12.22 -11.83 0.69
CA HIS A 24 12.02 -13.30 0.77
C HIS A 24 13.23 -14.07 1.34
N GLY A 25 14.42 -13.46 1.34
CA GLY A 25 15.67 -14.05 1.84
C GLY A 25 16.17 -13.47 3.16
N ALA A 26 15.42 -12.54 3.77
CA ALA A 26 15.84 -11.86 4.99
C ALA A 26 15.75 -12.81 6.20
N LYS A 27 16.88 -13.08 6.85
CA LYS A 27 16.99 -14.06 7.96
C LYS A 27 16.10 -13.77 9.18
N THR A 28 15.67 -12.52 9.35
CA THR A 28 14.87 -12.06 10.49
C THR A 28 13.57 -11.37 10.07
N GLY A 29 13.25 -11.41 8.77
CA GLY A 29 12.02 -10.83 8.22
C GLY A 29 10.85 -11.79 8.37
N ASP A 30 9.63 -11.24 8.36
CA ASP A 30 8.37 -12.01 8.46
C ASP A 30 7.72 -12.23 7.07
N ILE A 31 8.42 -11.90 5.97
CA ILE A 31 7.97 -12.10 4.59
C ILE A 31 8.68 -13.33 4.03
N HIS A 32 7.98 -14.47 4.04
CA HIS A 32 8.56 -15.77 3.65
C HIS A 32 8.08 -16.23 2.29
N ASP A 33 6.82 -15.97 1.97
CA ASP A 33 6.22 -16.30 0.69
C ASP A 33 5.65 -15.07 -0.03
N PHE A 34 5.12 -15.30 -1.24
CA PHE A 34 4.51 -14.22 -2.01
C PHE A 34 3.18 -13.75 -1.41
N GLY A 35 2.47 -14.62 -0.68
CA GLY A 35 1.23 -14.29 0.01
C GLY A 35 1.45 -13.27 1.12
N ASP A 36 2.53 -13.40 1.88
CA ASP A 36 2.95 -12.44 2.90
C ASP A 36 3.22 -11.06 2.30
N ALA A 37 3.89 -11.02 1.14
CA ALA A 37 4.22 -9.77 0.46
C ALA A 37 2.97 -9.08 -0.12
N VAL A 38 2.03 -9.85 -0.68
CA VAL A 38 0.72 -9.31 -1.13
C VAL A 38 -0.05 -8.79 0.06
N PHE A 39 -0.17 -9.58 1.14
CA PHE A 39 -0.87 -9.17 2.35
C PHE A 39 -0.28 -7.87 2.92
N PHE A 40 1.06 -7.80 3.05
CA PHE A 40 1.77 -6.60 3.48
C PHE A 40 1.46 -5.39 2.60
N SER A 41 1.64 -5.50 1.29
CA SER A 41 1.41 -4.40 0.35
C SER A 41 -0.04 -3.90 0.40
N THR A 42 -1.02 -4.83 0.40
CA THR A 42 -2.44 -4.48 0.42
C THR A 42 -2.81 -3.72 1.69
N VAL A 43 -2.41 -4.19 2.88
CA VAL A 43 -2.75 -3.50 4.13
C VAL A 43 -2.01 -2.18 4.31
N GLN A 44 -0.83 -2.04 3.69
CA GLN A 44 -0.11 -0.78 3.60
C GLN A 44 -0.88 0.24 2.77
N LEU A 45 -1.39 -0.18 1.61
CA LEU A 45 -2.26 0.65 0.76
C LEU A 45 -3.60 0.97 1.40
N LEU A 46 -4.10 0.11 2.29
CA LEU A 46 -5.31 0.35 3.08
C LEU A 46 -5.04 1.18 4.34
N THR A 47 -3.79 1.52 4.64
CA THR A 47 -3.37 2.30 5.83
C THR A 47 -3.72 1.67 7.19
N VAL A 48 -4.08 0.38 7.21
CA VAL A 48 -4.39 -0.35 8.46
C VAL A 48 -3.11 -0.81 9.16
N SER A 49 -1.99 -0.82 8.44
CA SER A 49 -0.73 -1.46 8.82
C SER A 49 -0.88 -2.97 8.98
N SER A 50 0.15 -3.70 8.58
CA SER A 50 0.16 -5.16 8.72
C SER A 50 0.56 -5.57 10.13
N GLN A 51 0.19 -6.79 10.53
CA GLN A 51 0.81 -7.44 11.70
C GLN A 51 2.21 -7.99 11.41
N ILE A 52 2.63 -7.97 10.13
CA ILE A 52 3.95 -8.38 9.66
C ILE A 52 4.92 -7.24 9.97
N LYS A 53 6.14 -7.56 10.40
CA LYS A 53 7.19 -6.55 10.55
C LYS A 53 7.47 -5.85 9.23
N ASN A 54 7.75 -4.55 9.30
CA ASN A 54 8.17 -3.77 8.14
C ASN A 54 9.46 -4.36 7.50
N PRO A 55 9.63 -4.16 6.18
CA PRO A 55 10.79 -4.62 5.45
C PRO A 55 12.12 -4.22 6.10
N LEU A 56 13.05 -5.17 6.16
CA LEU A 56 14.33 -4.99 6.85
C LEU A 56 15.43 -4.52 5.92
N THR A 57 15.34 -4.86 4.63
CA THR A 57 16.31 -4.44 3.62
C THR A 57 16.09 -2.98 3.24
N THR A 58 17.17 -2.32 2.78
CA THR A 58 17.07 -0.94 2.27
C THR A 58 16.11 -0.85 1.09
N GLY A 59 16.12 -1.84 0.18
CA GLY A 59 15.21 -1.89 -0.97
C GLY A 59 13.75 -2.01 -0.53
N GLY A 60 13.46 -2.94 0.37
CA GLY A 60 12.12 -3.13 0.92
C GLY A 60 11.58 -1.89 1.63
N ARG A 61 12.41 -1.18 2.41
CA ARG A 61 12.01 0.07 3.08
C ARG A 61 11.68 1.20 2.11
N VAL A 62 12.41 1.29 1.00
CA VAL A 62 12.12 2.27 -0.04
C VAL A 62 10.76 1.97 -0.67
N VAL A 63 10.47 0.70 -0.96
CA VAL A 63 9.16 0.28 -1.49
C VAL A 63 8.05 0.60 -0.49
N ASP A 64 8.24 0.28 0.79
CA ASP A 64 7.29 0.59 1.88
C ASP A 64 6.88 2.07 1.89
N VAL A 65 7.86 2.98 1.92
CA VAL A 65 7.63 4.43 1.89
C VAL A 65 6.86 4.87 0.63
N PHE A 66 7.17 4.30 -0.54
CA PHE A 66 6.44 4.62 -1.77
C PHE A 66 4.98 4.16 -1.72
N LEU A 67 4.71 2.98 -1.15
CA LEU A 67 3.35 2.48 -0.95
C LEU A 67 2.56 3.39 0.00
N GLU A 68 3.17 3.80 1.11
CA GLU A 68 2.56 4.74 2.06
C GLU A 68 2.21 6.08 1.41
N ILE A 69 3.14 6.67 0.64
CA ILE A 69 2.91 7.94 -0.06
C ILE A 69 1.74 7.80 -1.05
N TRP A 70 1.69 6.72 -1.82
CA TRP A 70 0.60 6.46 -2.75
C TRP A 70 -0.74 6.33 -2.01
N ALA A 71 -0.78 5.52 -0.96
CA ALA A 71 -1.96 5.29 -0.14
C ALA A 71 -2.51 6.61 0.42
N LEU A 72 -1.63 7.45 0.98
CA LEU A 72 -1.99 8.73 1.58
C LEU A 72 -2.65 9.66 0.54
N VAL A 73 -2.08 9.77 -0.67
CA VAL A 73 -2.67 10.56 -1.76
C VAL A 73 -4.03 10.03 -2.17
N VAL A 74 -4.17 8.72 -2.37
CA VAL A 74 -5.44 8.13 -2.83
C VAL A 74 -6.53 8.25 -1.77
N VAL A 75 -6.25 7.88 -0.53
CA VAL A 75 -7.22 7.92 0.58
C VAL A 75 -7.68 9.35 0.84
N THR A 76 -6.75 10.32 0.90
CA THR A 76 -7.12 11.74 1.10
C THR A 76 -7.93 12.31 -0.05
N THR A 77 -7.60 11.94 -1.30
CA THR A 77 -8.37 12.36 -2.48
C THR A 77 -9.79 11.80 -2.45
N ILE A 78 -9.97 10.54 -2.05
CA ILE A 78 -11.28 9.91 -1.91
C ILE A 78 -12.09 10.61 -0.80
N ALA A 79 -11.48 10.82 0.37
CA ALA A 79 -12.12 11.53 1.48
C ALA A 79 -12.54 12.96 1.09
N GLY A 80 -11.66 13.71 0.42
CA GLY A 80 -11.95 15.06 -0.08
C GLY A 80 -13.07 15.07 -1.13
N SER A 81 -13.12 14.05 -2.00
CA SER A 81 -14.20 13.91 -2.99
C SER A 81 -15.56 13.68 -2.33
N PHE A 82 -15.63 12.87 -1.28
CA PHE A 82 -16.84 12.69 -0.50
C PHE A 82 -17.23 13.97 0.25
N ALA A 83 -16.28 14.63 0.90
CA ALA A 83 -16.53 15.90 1.60
C ALA A 83 -17.09 16.98 0.66
N ALA A 84 -16.53 17.11 -0.55
CA ALA A 84 -17.02 18.05 -1.56
C ALA A 84 -18.44 17.67 -2.06
N PHE A 85 -18.72 16.39 -2.25
CA PHE A 85 -20.04 15.91 -2.66
C PHE A 85 -21.11 16.24 -1.62
N PHE A 86 -20.86 15.94 -0.33
CA PHE A 86 -21.80 16.26 0.74
C PHE A 86 -21.91 17.75 0.99
N GLY A 87 -20.79 18.49 0.97
CA GLY A 87 -20.80 19.95 1.12
C GLY A 87 -21.56 20.68 0.00
N ALA A 88 -21.61 20.12 -1.21
CA ALA A 88 -22.41 20.66 -2.32
C ALA A 88 -23.87 20.19 -2.29
N GLY A 89 -24.17 19.06 -1.62
CA GLY A 89 -25.54 18.53 -1.47
C GLY A 89 -26.35 19.21 -0.37
N ASP A 90 -25.68 19.82 0.61
CA ASP A 90 -26.29 20.62 1.69
C ASP A 90 -26.53 22.10 1.29
N ALA A 91 -26.30 22.46 0.02
CA ALA A 91 -26.43 23.82 -0.53
C ALA A 91 -27.68 24.02 -1.40
#